data_AF-A0A9N9HG96-F1
#
_entry.id   AF-A0A9N9HG96-F1
#
_cell.length_a   1.000
_cell.length_b   1.000
_cell.length_c   1.000
_cell.angle_alpha   90.00
_cell.angle_beta   90.00
_cell.angle_gamma   90.00
#
_symmetry.space_group_name_H-M   'P 1'
#
loop_
_entity.id
_entity.type
_entity.pdbx_description
1 polymer ?
#
loop_
_entity_poly.entity_id
_entity_poly.type
_entity_poly.pdbx_seq_one_letter_code
_entity_poly.pdbx_strand_id
1 'polypeptide(L)'
;MRQSSVEAIAHESKRTATQIKHRYTNPTQNVFFSNLEEDLNKKLDNEIEQLTTSFRDIVKESGFYASARIPNRDNDSREVAKDEYRNALDEYVCELRAANIVRACETLLTLTHDLKTTLLLNDTQTLMQLRESRKNALNARTQKIKHKIIQLNDAVSDAIWEMECVLGEGLPNN
;
A
#
# COMPACT_ATOMS: atom_id res chain seq x y z
N MET A 1 -18.50 9.23 -43.54
CA MET A 1 -19.28 9.32 -42.27
C MET A 1 -18.90 8.29 -41.21
N ARG A 2 -18.57 7.03 -41.53
CA ARG A 2 -18.22 6.02 -40.49
C ARG A 2 -16.87 6.23 -39.80
N GLN A 3 -15.83 6.74 -40.49
CA GLN A 3 -14.51 7.00 -39.86
C GLN A 3 -14.56 8.03 -38.72
N SER A 4 -15.29 9.13 -38.92
CA SER A 4 -15.36 10.25 -37.95
C SER A 4 -16.03 9.84 -36.62
N SER A 5 -16.96 8.89 -36.65
CA SER A 5 -17.63 8.39 -35.44
C SER A 5 -16.74 7.46 -34.61
N VAL A 6 -15.86 6.67 -35.25
CA VAL A 6 -14.91 5.78 -34.56
C VAL A 6 -13.80 6.59 -33.88
N GLU A 7 -13.32 7.66 -34.52
CA GLU A 7 -12.34 8.57 -33.92
C GLU A 7 -12.90 9.34 -32.73
N ALA A 8 -14.17 9.77 -32.80
CA ALA A 8 -14.84 10.44 -31.68
C ALA A 8 -14.97 9.53 -30.45
N ILE A 9 -15.36 8.26 -30.64
CA ILE A 9 -15.46 7.26 -29.56
C ILE A 9 -14.08 6.94 -28.98
N ALA A 10 -13.04 6.85 -29.81
CA ALA A 10 -11.67 6.64 -29.34
C ALA A 10 -11.14 7.83 -28.51
N HIS A 11 -11.49 9.05 -28.90
CA HIS A 11 -11.09 10.26 -28.18
C HIS A 11 -11.83 10.42 -26.85
N GLU A 12 -13.12 10.04 -26.80
CA GLU A 12 -13.93 10.03 -25.58
C GLU A 12 -13.52 8.91 -24.62
N SER A 13 -13.14 7.75 -25.15
CA SER A 13 -12.56 6.63 -24.37
C SER A 13 -11.19 6.98 -23.79
N LYS A 14 -10.34 7.69 -24.54
CA LYS A 14 -9.07 8.22 -24.01
C LYS A 14 -9.30 9.27 -22.92
N ARG A 15 -10.24 10.21 -23.12
CA ARG A 15 -10.60 11.22 -22.11
C ARG A 15 -11.16 10.60 -20.82
N THR A 16 -12.02 9.58 -20.93
CA THR A 16 -12.53 8.86 -19.76
C THR A 16 -11.43 8.06 -19.07
N ALA A 17 -10.52 7.40 -19.80
CA ALA A 17 -9.38 6.71 -19.21
C ALA A 17 -8.43 7.68 -18.46
N THR A 18 -8.19 8.88 -19.00
CA THR A 18 -7.38 9.92 -18.32
C THR A 18 -8.09 10.48 -17.09
N GLN A 19 -9.40 10.73 -17.15
CA GLN A 19 -10.18 11.16 -15.99
C GLN A 19 -10.25 10.09 -14.90
N ILE A 20 -10.36 8.82 -15.26
CA ILE A 20 -10.31 7.68 -14.35
C ILE A 20 -8.94 7.64 -13.66
N LYS A 21 -7.84 7.80 -14.41
CA LYS A 21 -6.48 7.81 -13.84
C LYS A 21 -6.26 8.96 -12.84
N HIS A 22 -6.82 10.15 -13.10
CA HIS A 22 -6.79 11.28 -12.15
C HIS A 22 -7.76 11.13 -10.98
N ARG A 23 -8.87 10.40 -11.13
CA ARG A 23 -9.88 10.23 -10.07
C ARG A 23 -9.46 9.23 -8.98
N TYR A 24 -8.44 8.42 -9.23
CA TYR A 24 -7.88 7.47 -8.25
C TYR A 24 -6.67 8.00 -7.47
N THR A 25 -6.16 9.19 -7.78
CA THR A 25 -5.06 9.82 -7.04
C THR A 25 -5.53 11.14 -6.48
N ASN A 26 -6.21 11.12 -5.33
CA ASN A 26 -6.52 12.34 -4.61
C ASN A 26 -5.20 13.06 -4.27
N PRO A 27 -5.06 14.38 -4.51
CA PRO A 27 -3.86 15.12 -4.14
C PRO A 27 -3.55 14.99 -2.63
N THR A 28 -4.58 14.87 -1.79
CA THR A 28 -4.47 14.61 -0.35
C THR A 28 -3.86 13.25 -0.01
N GLN A 29 -4.16 12.22 -0.81
CA GLN A 29 -3.54 10.88 -0.67
C GLN A 29 -2.05 10.95 -1.02
N ASN A 30 -1.68 11.74 -2.03
CA ASN A 30 -0.30 11.88 -2.45
C ASN A 30 0.57 12.56 -1.38
N VAL A 31 0.02 13.57 -0.70
CA VAL A 31 0.67 14.20 0.46
C VAL A 31 0.80 13.23 1.64
N PHE A 32 -0.24 12.42 1.91
CA PHE A 32 -0.17 11.40 2.97
C PHE A 32 0.91 10.35 2.70
N PHE A 33 0.98 9.82 1.46
CA PHE A 33 2.01 8.85 1.09
C PHE A 33 3.41 9.46 1.11
N SER A 34 3.57 10.72 0.70
CA SER A 34 4.86 11.42 0.78
C SER A 34 5.32 11.62 2.23
N ASN A 35 4.42 11.99 3.15
CA ASN A 35 4.75 12.13 4.56
C ASN A 35 5.11 10.78 5.19
N LEU A 36 4.36 9.73 4.85
CA LEU A 36 4.64 8.36 5.31
C LEU A 36 6.01 7.88 4.81
N GLU A 37 6.34 8.15 3.54
CA GLU A 37 7.64 7.82 2.97
C GLU A 37 8.76 8.57 3.69
N GLU A 38 8.59 9.85 3.97
CA GLU A 38 9.57 10.65 4.70
C GLU A 38 9.79 10.12 6.13
N ASP A 39 8.73 9.76 6.83
CA ASP A 39 8.81 9.20 8.19
C ASP A 39 9.49 7.82 8.21
N LEU A 40 9.20 6.98 7.21
CA LEU A 40 9.85 5.67 7.07
C LEU A 40 11.32 5.82 6.73
N ASN A 41 11.69 6.77 5.87
CA ASN A 41 13.09 7.05 5.53
C ASN A 41 13.85 7.59 6.75
N LYS A 42 13.28 8.54 7.51
CA LYS A 42 13.88 9.03 8.76
C LYS A 42 14.12 7.90 9.75
N LYS A 43 13.14 6.98 9.89
CA LYS A 43 13.27 5.84 10.79
C LYS A 43 14.35 4.87 10.28
N LEU A 44 14.38 4.56 8.99
CA LEU A 44 15.40 3.72 8.36
C LEU A 44 16.81 4.28 8.60
N ASP A 45 17.00 5.57 8.32
CA ASP A 45 18.28 6.25 8.46
C ASP A 45 18.78 6.19 9.90
N ASN A 46 17.90 6.46 10.89
CA ASN A 46 18.23 6.37 12.30
C ASN A 46 18.68 4.95 12.71
N GLU A 47 17.99 3.90 12.26
CA GLU A 47 18.35 2.52 12.61
C GLU A 47 19.67 2.09 11.93
N ILE A 48 19.93 2.53 10.70
CA ILE A 48 21.21 2.29 10.01
C ILE A 48 22.36 3.02 10.71
N GLU A 49 22.13 4.25 11.15
CA GLU A 49 23.11 5.03 11.91
C GLU A 49 23.44 4.34 13.24
N GLN A 50 22.43 3.86 13.98
CA GLN A 50 22.64 3.10 15.21
C GLN A 50 23.43 1.82 14.98
N LEU A 51 23.13 1.07 13.92
CA LEU A 51 23.81 -0.18 13.58
C LEU A 51 25.28 0.09 13.22
N THR A 52 25.53 1.10 12.39
CA THR A 52 26.89 1.48 11.96
C THR A 52 27.71 2.03 13.12
N THR A 53 27.11 2.86 13.98
CA THR A 53 27.78 3.44 15.13
C THR A 53 28.11 2.37 16.17
N SER A 54 27.15 1.50 16.50
CA SER A 54 27.36 0.42 17.46
C SER A 54 28.42 -0.56 16.97
N PHE A 55 28.40 -0.91 15.69
CA PHE A 55 29.43 -1.79 15.11
C PHE A 55 30.81 -1.13 15.08
N ARG A 56 30.89 0.16 14.73
CA ARG A 56 32.13 0.94 14.80
C ARG A 56 32.72 0.97 16.21
N ASP A 57 31.87 1.15 17.22
CA ASP A 57 32.30 1.17 18.61
C ASP A 57 32.85 -0.20 19.05
N ILE A 58 32.18 -1.30 18.66
CA ILE A 58 32.70 -2.67 18.90
C ILE A 58 34.06 -2.87 18.25
N VAL A 59 34.25 -2.44 16.99
CA VAL A 59 35.54 -2.58 16.28
C VAL A 59 36.64 -1.73 16.92
N LYS A 60 36.32 -0.53 17.40
CA LYS A 60 37.28 0.33 18.11
C LYS A 60 37.72 -0.30 19.43
N GLU A 61 36.77 -0.83 20.17
CA GLU A 61 37.01 -1.47 21.47
C GLU A 61 37.80 -2.78 21.31
N SER A 62 37.44 -3.59 20.30
CA SER A 62 38.09 -4.88 20.05
C SER A 62 39.43 -4.81 19.30
N GLY A 63 39.62 -3.86 18.38
CA GLY A 63 40.73 -3.89 17.41
C GLY A 63 41.91 -2.96 17.72
N PHE A 64 41.67 -1.79 18.32
CA PHE A 64 42.69 -0.74 18.42
C PHE A 64 43.35 -0.65 19.81
N TYR A 65 42.58 -0.80 20.89
CA TYR A 65 43.13 -0.75 22.24
C TYR A 65 43.74 -2.08 22.69
N ALA A 66 43.30 -3.23 22.15
CA ALA A 66 43.87 -4.53 22.48
C ALA A 66 45.28 -4.75 21.91
N SER A 67 45.55 -4.33 20.67
CA SER A 67 46.86 -4.50 20.01
C SER A 67 47.92 -3.51 20.51
N ALA A 68 47.52 -2.34 21.03
CA ALA A 68 48.41 -1.40 21.71
C ALA A 68 48.65 -1.74 23.20
N ARG A 69 47.96 -2.76 23.73
CA ARG A 69 47.95 -3.11 25.16
C ARG A 69 49.13 -3.96 25.61
N ILE A 70 49.81 -4.62 24.67
CA ILE A 70 50.88 -5.58 24.98
C ILE A 70 52.10 -5.30 24.11
N PRO A 71 53.02 -4.45 24.61
CA PRO A 71 54.40 -4.87 24.63
C PRO A 71 55.03 -4.49 25.98
N ASN A 72 55.34 -5.47 26.83
CA ASN A 72 55.95 -5.36 28.16
C ASN A 72 55.07 -4.74 29.26
N ARG A 73 54.55 -5.58 30.16
CA ARG A 73 54.31 -5.13 31.54
C ARG A 73 54.83 -6.16 32.54
N ASP A 74 55.80 -5.71 33.32
CA ASP A 74 56.31 -6.39 34.49
C ASP A 74 55.22 -6.47 35.56
N ASN A 75 55.26 -7.55 36.35
CA ASN A 75 54.22 -8.00 37.27
C ASN A 75 54.01 -7.08 38.50
N ASP A 76 53.58 -5.83 38.31
CA ASP A 76 53.11 -4.98 39.41
C ASP A 76 51.61 -5.20 39.65
N SER A 77 51.27 -5.89 40.76
CA SER A 77 49.91 -6.34 41.11
C SER A 77 48.87 -5.21 41.17
N ARG A 78 49.32 -3.95 41.32
CA ARG A 78 48.43 -2.78 41.36
C ARG A 78 47.95 -2.34 39.97
N GLU A 79 48.73 -2.62 38.94
CA GLU A 79 48.33 -2.38 37.55
C GLU A 79 47.41 -3.49 37.01
N VAL A 80 47.65 -4.74 37.43
CA VAL A 80 46.82 -5.90 37.06
C VAL A 80 45.36 -5.72 37.49
N ALA A 81 45.11 -5.24 38.71
CA ALA A 81 43.74 -4.99 39.19
C ALA A 81 43.04 -3.86 38.41
N LYS A 82 43.77 -2.83 38.00
CA LYS A 82 43.23 -1.72 37.19
C LYS A 82 42.90 -2.20 35.77
N ASP A 83 43.61 -3.20 35.26
CA ASP A 83 43.35 -3.82 33.97
C ASP A 83 42.13 -4.77 34.00
N GLU A 84 41.84 -5.44 35.13
CA GLU A 84 40.63 -6.26 35.30
C GLU A 84 39.35 -5.43 35.27
N TYR A 85 39.28 -4.32 36.02
CA TYR A 85 38.11 -3.42 35.96
C TYR A 85 37.89 -2.82 34.58
N ARG A 86 38.97 -2.52 33.84
CA ARG A 86 38.88 -1.99 32.47
C ARG A 86 38.42 -3.07 31.50
N ASN A 87 38.92 -4.30 31.63
CA ASN A 87 38.43 -5.44 30.83
C ASN A 87 36.92 -5.66 31.01
N ALA A 88 36.44 -5.63 32.25
CA ALA A 88 35.02 -5.78 32.54
C ALA A 88 34.18 -4.63 31.97
N LEU A 89 34.71 -3.40 31.96
CA LEU A 89 34.06 -2.25 31.32
C LEU A 89 33.99 -2.42 29.80
N ASP A 90 35.09 -2.81 29.16
CA ASP A 90 35.19 -3.00 27.71
C ASP A 90 34.23 -4.12 27.25
N GLU A 91 34.14 -5.21 28.01
CA GLU A 91 33.19 -6.32 27.80
C GLU A 91 31.73 -5.84 27.90
N TYR A 92 31.40 -5.09 28.96
CA TYR A 92 30.06 -4.53 29.14
C TYR A 92 29.66 -3.58 28.00
N VAL A 93 30.58 -2.71 27.57
CA VAL A 93 30.33 -1.79 26.45
C VAL A 93 30.09 -2.58 25.16
N CYS A 94 30.87 -3.64 24.91
CA CYS A 94 30.70 -4.49 23.74
C CYS A 94 29.34 -5.20 23.74
N GLU A 95 28.91 -5.75 24.88
CA GLU A 95 27.60 -6.40 25.04
C GLU A 95 26.45 -5.40 24.83
N LEU A 96 26.55 -4.20 25.40
CA LEU A 96 25.56 -3.14 25.21
C LEU A 96 25.44 -2.72 23.74
N ARG A 97 26.57 -2.61 23.02
CA ARG A 97 26.57 -2.29 21.60
C ARG A 97 25.98 -3.43 20.76
N ALA A 98 26.24 -4.69 21.12
CA ALA A 98 25.60 -5.83 20.47
C ALA A 98 24.08 -5.83 20.67
N ALA A 99 23.60 -5.52 21.87
CA ALA A 99 22.16 -5.40 22.16
C ALA A 99 21.51 -4.28 21.33
N ASN A 100 22.16 -3.13 21.17
CA ASN A 100 21.68 -2.04 20.33
C ASN A 100 21.57 -2.45 18.85
N ILE A 101 22.54 -3.22 18.33
CA ILE A 101 22.47 -3.76 16.96
C ILE A 101 21.24 -4.67 16.79
N VAL A 102 21.01 -5.58 17.73
CA VAL A 102 19.86 -6.49 17.68
C VAL A 102 18.56 -5.69 17.68
N ARG A 103 18.43 -4.69 18.56
CA ARG A 103 17.26 -3.81 18.63
C ARG A 103 17.02 -3.03 17.32
N ALA A 104 18.08 -2.54 16.70
CA ALA A 104 17.97 -1.85 15.41
C ALA A 104 17.48 -2.81 14.31
N CYS A 105 18.02 -4.03 14.27
CA CYS A 105 17.55 -5.08 13.36
C CYS A 105 16.08 -5.45 13.56
N GLU A 106 15.62 -5.59 14.81
CA GLU A 106 14.21 -5.84 15.13
C GLU A 106 13.30 -4.71 14.65
N THR A 107 13.75 -3.47 14.81
CA THR A 107 13.01 -2.28 14.35
C THR A 107 12.91 -2.25 12.82
N LEU A 108 13.99 -2.57 12.11
CA LEU A 108 14.02 -2.68 10.66
C LEU A 108 13.11 -3.81 10.14
N LEU A 109 13.08 -4.95 10.85
CA LEU A 109 12.21 -6.07 10.51
C LEU A 109 10.73 -5.68 10.67
N THR A 110 10.40 -4.96 11.74
CA THR A 110 9.06 -4.42 11.97
C THR A 110 8.66 -3.45 10.86
N LEU A 111 9.56 -2.54 10.47
CA LEU A 111 9.32 -1.61 9.35
C LEU A 111 9.04 -2.36 8.03
N THR A 112 9.78 -3.43 7.76
CA THR A 112 9.57 -4.28 6.58
C THR A 112 8.21 -4.98 6.62
N HIS A 113 7.81 -5.49 7.80
CA HIS A 113 6.51 -6.12 8.00
C HIS A 113 5.36 -5.12 7.77
N ASP A 114 5.48 -3.90 8.29
CA ASP A 114 4.47 -2.85 8.15
C ASP A 114 4.31 -2.46 6.69
N LEU A 115 5.42 -2.23 5.97
CA LEU A 115 5.40 -1.96 4.53
C LEU A 115 4.69 -3.06 3.74
N LYS A 116 5.01 -4.33 4.02
CA LYS A 116 4.37 -5.47 3.37
C LYS A 116 2.86 -5.47 3.61
N THR A 117 2.45 -5.20 4.85
CA THR A 117 1.03 -5.15 5.23
C THR A 117 0.30 -4.01 4.53
N THR A 118 0.88 -2.81 4.48
CA THR A 118 0.32 -1.65 3.77
C THR A 118 0.13 -1.93 2.27
N LEU A 119 1.13 -2.56 1.63
CA LEU A 119 1.04 -2.91 0.21
C LEU A 119 -0.05 -3.95 -0.07
N LEU A 120 -0.14 -5.01 0.75
CA LEU A 120 -1.15 -6.05 0.59
C LEU A 120 -2.59 -5.53 0.82
N LEU A 121 -2.77 -4.62 1.78
CA LEU A 121 -4.07 -4.01 2.06
C LEU A 121 -4.50 -3.03 0.98
N ASN A 122 -3.58 -2.23 0.42
CA ASN A 122 -3.90 -1.28 -0.65
C ASN A 122 -4.48 -1.99 -1.89
N ASP A 123 -3.89 -3.13 -2.27
CA ASP A 123 -4.35 -3.90 -3.43
C ASP A 123 -5.76 -4.47 -3.20
N THR A 124 -6.04 -4.93 -1.97
CA THR A 124 -7.35 -5.45 -1.58
C THR A 124 -8.43 -4.36 -1.62
N GLN A 125 -8.15 -3.17 -1.11
CA GLN A 125 -9.11 -2.06 -1.09
C GLN A 125 -9.39 -1.54 -2.50
N THR A 126 -8.36 -1.41 -3.34
CA THR A 126 -8.48 -1.04 -4.76
C THR A 126 -9.31 -2.08 -5.53
N LEU A 127 -9.04 -3.37 -5.34
CA LEU A 127 -9.82 -4.45 -5.95
C LEU A 127 -11.28 -4.45 -5.50
N MET A 128 -11.55 -4.15 -4.22
CA MET A 128 -12.91 -4.06 -3.70
C MET A 128 -13.69 -2.90 -4.34
N GLN A 129 -13.06 -1.73 -4.49
CA GLN A 129 -13.67 -0.59 -5.18
C GLN A 129 -13.95 -0.89 -6.66
N LEU A 130 -13.02 -1.55 -7.35
CA LEU A 130 -13.22 -1.96 -8.75
C LEU A 130 -14.37 -2.97 -8.88
N ARG A 131 -14.44 -3.95 -7.98
CA ARG A 131 -15.55 -4.90 -7.90
C ARG A 131 -16.88 -4.19 -7.68
N GLU A 132 -16.94 -3.26 -6.73
CA GLU A 132 -18.15 -2.51 -6.40
C GLU A 132 -18.62 -1.64 -7.58
N SER A 133 -17.69 -0.94 -8.24
CA SER A 133 -17.97 -0.16 -9.45
C SER A 133 -18.53 -1.05 -10.57
N ARG A 134 -17.92 -2.21 -10.81
CA ARG A 134 -18.42 -3.20 -11.80
C ARG A 134 -19.79 -3.74 -11.43
N LYS A 135 -20.03 -4.06 -10.16
CA LYS A 135 -21.35 -4.50 -9.66
C LYS A 135 -22.40 -3.43 -9.94
N ASN A 136 -22.10 -2.17 -9.64
CA ASN A 136 -23.05 -1.08 -9.81
C ASN A 136 -23.32 -0.78 -11.29
N ALA A 137 -22.31 -0.85 -12.15
CA ALA A 137 -22.49 -0.74 -13.60
C ALA A 137 -23.35 -1.89 -14.17
N LEU A 138 -23.13 -3.12 -13.68
CA LEU A 138 -23.94 -4.27 -14.09
C LEU A 138 -25.39 -4.13 -13.62
N ASN A 139 -25.61 -3.74 -12.37
CA ASN A 139 -26.94 -3.47 -11.84
C ASN A 139 -27.65 -2.37 -12.63
N ALA A 140 -26.97 -1.28 -12.98
CA ALA A 140 -27.54 -0.21 -13.79
C ALA A 140 -27.97 -0.71 -15.18
N ARG A 141 -27.18 -1.58 -15.81
CA ARG A 141 -27.54 -2.20 -17.10
C ARG A 141 -28.74 -3.14 -16.95
N THR A 142 -28.75 -3.98 -15.91
CA THR A 142 -29.87 -4.86 -15.60
C THR A 142 -31.17 -4.07 -15.38
N GLN A 143 -31.11 -2.97 -14.64
CA GLN A 143 -32.28 -2.11 -14.42
C GLN A 143 -32.78 -1.47 -15.72
N LYS A 144 -31.88 -1.01 -16.60
CA LYS A 144 -32.27 -0.51 -17.93
C LYS A 144 -32.96 -1.58 -18.78
N ILE A 145 -32.44 -2.80 -18.77
CA ILE A 145 -33.04 -3.93 -19.50
C ILE A 145 -34.42 -4.26 -18.93
N LYS A 146 -34.54 -4.39 -17.60
CA LYS A 146 -35.82 -4.63 -16.93
C LYS A 146 -36.85 -3.56 -17.27
N HIS A 147 -36.47 -2.29 -17.22
CA HIS A 147 -37.36 -1.18 -17.57
C HIS A 147 -37.83 -1.28 -19.03
N LYS A 148 -36.92 -1.63 -19.95
CA LYS A 148 -37.28 -1.80 -21.37
C LYS A 148 -38.21 -2.98 -21.62
N ILE A 149 -38.07 -4.07 -20.85
CA ILE A 149 -39.01 -5.21 -20.90
C ILE A 149 -40.40 -4.79 -20.45
N ILE A 150 -40.51 -4.02 -19.37
CA ILE A 150 -41.81 -3.51 -18.88
C ILE A 150 -42.45 -2.61 -19.95
N GLN A 151 -41.70 -1.65 -20.50
CA GLN A 151 -42.22 -0.79 -21.57
C GLN A 151 -42.72 -1.57 -22.80
N LEU A 152 -42.00 -2.63 -23.19
CA LEU A 152 -42.42 -3.51 -24.29
C LEU A 152 -43.70 -4.28 -23.94
N ASN A 153 -43.83 -4.74 -22.70
CA ASN A 153 -45.02 -5.44 -22.23
C ASN A 153 -46.25 -4.51 -22.23
N ASP A 154 -46.08 -3.28 -21.74
CA ASP A 154 -47.13 -2.26 -21.74
C ASP A 154 -47.57 -1.95 -23.18
N ALA A 155 -46.62 -1.71 -24.09
CA ALA A 155 -46.92 -1.45 -25.50
C ALA A 155 -47.62 -2.62 -26.20
N VAL A 156 -47.28 -3.87 -25.85
CA VAL A 156 -47.99 -5.05 -26.37
C VAL A 156 -49.40 -5.14 -25.81
N SER A 157 -49.58 -4.86 -24.52
CA SER A 157 -50.89 -4.86 -23.87
C SER A 157 -51.81 -3.79 -24.47
N ASP A 158 -51.28 -2.59 -24.71
CA ASP A 158 -52.00 -1.50 -25.38
C ASP A 158 -52.41 -1.89 -26.80
N ALA A 159 -51.50 -2.51 -27.57
CA ALA A 159 -51.80 -2.98 -28.92
C ALA A 159 -52.85 -4.10 -28.95
N ILE A 160 -52.84 -5.01 -27.97
CA ILE A 160 -53.88 -6.03 -27.81
C ILE A 160 -55.22 -5.38 -27.50
N TRP A 161 -55.25 -4.44 -26.56
CA TRP A 161 -56.48 -3.71 -26.20
C TRP A 161 -57.06 -2.94 -27.39
N GLU A 162 -56.22 -2.25 -28.17
CA GLU A 162 -56.64 -1.55 -29.38
C GLU A 162 -57.24 -2.51 -30.41
N MET A 163 -56.61 -3.68 -30.62
CA MET A 163 -57.15 -4.71 -31.50
C MET A 163 -58.48 -5.28 -30.99
N GLU A 164 -58.63 -5.51 -29.68
CA GLU A 164 -59.87 -5.98 -29.06
C GLU A 164 -60.99 -4.96 -29.20
N CYS A 165 -60.73 -3.66 -29.06
CA CYS A 165 -61.72 -2.61 -29.29
C CYS A 165 -62.18 -2.58 -30.76
N VAL A 166 -61.25 -2.63 -31.72
CA VAL A 166 -61.58 -2.63 -33.15
C VAL A 166 -62.38 -3.88 -33.55
N LEU A 167 -62.07 -5.04 -32.97
CA LEU A 167 -62.81 -6.27 -33.22
C LEU A 167 -64.16 -6.32 -32.46
N GLY A 168 -64.23 -5.71 -31.29
CA GLY A 168 -65.43 -5.64 -30.45
C GLY A 168 -66.51 -4.72 -31.02
N GLU A 169 -66.15 -3.64 -31.71
CA GLU A 169 -67.10 -2.77 -32.43
C GLU A 169 -67.67 -3.40 -33.72
N GLY A 170 -67.12 -4.54 -34.14
CA GLY A 170 -67.55 -5.28 -35.35
C GLY A 170 -68.65 -6.32 -35.15
N LEU A 171 -69.13 -6.56 -33.91
CA LEU A 171 -70.25 -7.48 -33.67
C LEU A 171 -71.56 -6.69 -33.54
N PRO A 172 -72.47 -6.74 -34.54
CA PRO A 172 -73.81 -6.22 -34.37
C PRO A 172 -74.51 -7.03 -33.27
N ASN A 173 -74.96 -6.34 -32.23
CA ASN A 173 -75.88 -6.88 -31.22
C ASN A 173 -77.06 -7.55 -31.96
N ASN A 174 -77.15 -8.87 -31.83
CA ASN A 174 -78.26 -9.68 -32.32
C ASN A 174 -78.85 -10.45 -31.13
#